data_AF-A0A7Y0CFH2-F1
#
_entry.id   AF-A0A7Y0CFH2-F1
#
_cell.length_a   1.000
_cell.length_b   1.000
_cell.length_c   1.000
_cell.angle_alpha   90.00
_cell.angle_beta   90.00
_cell.angle_gamma   90.00
#
_symmetry.space_group_name_H-M   'P 1'
#
loop_
_entity.id
_entity.type
_entity.pdbx_description
1 polymer ?
#
loop_
_entity_poly.entity_id
_entity_poly.type
_entity_poly.pdbx_seq_one_letter_code
_entity_poly.pdbx_strand_id
1 'polypeptide(L)'
;MSADLLPRIAGSAWEVAWSAALTDMELSLAQAESLLRASHSTSPGSSPAPWYPPVGLGPLPASLVVRAQALLDRQLDVARRTGEAANFSRRQAIAAQGMRSRPPAVPVYIDADG
;
A
#
# COMPACT_ATOMS: atom_id res chain seq x y z
N MET A 1 4.87 41.92 -28.47
CA MET A 1 5.02 40.54 -27.94
C MET A 1 4.36 40.50 -26.57
N SER A 2 3.83 39.35 -26.13
CA SER A 2 3.86 38.96 -24.69
C SER A 2 2.65 39.17 -23.76
N ALA A 3 1.50 38.54 -24.01
CA ALA A 3 0.55 38.24 -22.90
C ALA A 3 0.06 36.78 -22.92
N ASP A 4 -0.21 36.23 -24.10
CA ASP A 4 -0.76 34.88 -24.28
C ASP A 4 0.20 33.71 -23.95
N LEU A 5 1.52 33.97 -23.90
CA LEU A 5 2.51 32.91 -23.73
C LEU A 5 2.65 32.41 -22.29
N LEU A 6 2.43 33.27 -21.28
CA LEU A 6 2.57 32.92 -19.87
C LEU A 6 1.65 31.77 -19.43
N PRO A 7 0.32 31.77 -19.73
CA PRO A 7 -0.55 30.67 -19.34
C PRO A 7 -0.18 29.36 -20.03
N ARG A 8 0.31 29.40 -21.28
CA ARG A 8 0.74 28.19 -22.00
C ARG A 8 2.01 27.59 -21.41
N ILE A 9 2.97 28.43 -21.00
CA ILE A 9 4.20 27.98 -20.33
C ILE A 9 3.87 27.39 -18.94
N ALA A 10 3.00 28.06 -18.17
CA ALA A 10 2.53 27.54 -16.89
C ALA A 10 1.81 26.19 -17.05
N GLY A 11 0.93 26.06 -18.04
CA GLY A 11 0.27 24.80 -18.38
C GLY A 11 1.26 23.67 -18.69
N SER A 12 2.29 23.94 -19.49
CA SER A 12 3.33 22.93 -19.78
C SER A 12 4.18 22.57 -18.57
N ALA A 13 4.45 23.53 -17.67
CA ALA A 13 5.21 23.26 -16.45
C ALA A 13 4.42 22.38 -15.48
N TRP A 14 3.11 22.61 -15.35
CA TRP A 14 2.22 21.75 -14.56
C TRP A 14 2.10 20.35 -15.17
N GLU A 15 2.03 20.22 -16.49
CA GLU A 15 2.00 18.92 -17.14
C GLU A 15 3.24 18.08 -16.87
N VAL A 16 4.42 18.71 -16.90
CA VAL A 16 5.67 18.03 -16.51
C VAL A 16 5.65 17.65 -15.03
N ALA A 17 5.27 18.57 -14.14
CA ALA A 17 5.23 18.33 -12.69
C ALA A 17 4.24 17.22 -12.31
N TRP A 18 3.02 17.25 -12.84
CA TRP A 18 2.02 16.22 -12.63
C TRP A 18 2.44 14.88 -13.23
N SER A 19 3.03 14.86 -14.43
CA SER A 19 3.52 13.61 -15.03
C SER A 19 4.61 12.96 -14.18
N ALA A 20 5.55 13.75 -13.65
CA ALA A 20 6.58 13.26 -12.74
C ALA A 20 5.97 12.72 -11.44
N ALA A 21 5.07 13.48 -10.81
CA ALA A 21 4.40 13.05 -9.58
C ALA A 21 3.58 11.77 -9.76
N LEU A 22 2.83 11.64 -10.86
CA LEU A 22 2.08 10.42 -11.18
C LEU A 22 3.00 9.22 -11.40
N THR A 23 4.15 9.44 -12.03
CA THR A 23 5.15 8.38 -12.26
C THR A 23 5.74 7.86 -10.94
N ASP A 24 6.09 8.76 -10.02
CA ASP A 24 6.58 8.38 -8.69
C ASP A 24 5.52 7.63 -7.87
N MET A 25 4.26 8.07 -7.95
CA MET A 25 3.15 7.38 -7.29
C MET A 25 2.88 6.00 -7.88
N GLU A 26 2.95 5.85 -9.21
CA GLU A 26 2.83 4.56 -9.89
C GLU A 26 3.94 3.59 -9.48
N LEU A 27 5.18 4.08 -9.38
CA LEU A 27 6.31 3.28 -8.92
C LEU A 27 6.15 2.85 -7.46
N SER A 28 5.70 3.77 -6.60
CA SER A 28 5.42 3.48 -5.19
C SER A 28 4.30 2.46 -5.04
N LEU A 29 3.25 2.55 -5.86
CA LEU A 29 2.14 1.61 -5.87
C LEU A 29 2.59 0.21 -6.33
N ALA A 30 3.40 0.13 -7.40
CA ALA A 30 3.95 -1.12 -7.88
C ALA A 30 4.81 -1.83 -6.80
N GLN A 31 5.56 -1.06 -6.01
CA GLN A 31 6.29 -1.60 -4.86
C GLN A 31 5.33 -2.16 -3.80
N ALA A 32 4.27 -1.43 -3.43
CA ALA A 32 3.27 -1.90 -2.48
C ALA A 32 2.56 -3.19 -2.96
N GLU A 33 2.20 -3.26 -4.24
CA GLU A 33 1.63 -4.47 -4.85
C GLU A 33 2.60 -5.66 -4.83
N SER A 34 3.89 -5.40 -5.05
CA SER A 34 4.94 -6.43 -4.94
C SER A 34 5.03 -6.97 -3.52
N LEU A 35 5.05 -6.09 -2.52
CA LEU A 35 5.08 -6.47 -1.09
C LEU A 35 3.84 -7.27 -0.69
N LEU A 36 2.66 -6.92 -1.18
CA LEU A 36 1.44 -7.71 -0.95
C LEU A 36 1.49 -9.10 -1.59
N ARG A 37 2.14 -9.24 -2.75
CA ARG A 37 2.30 -10.54 -3.43
C ARG A 37 3.38 -11.40 -2.79
N ALA A 38 4.47 -10.79 -2.34
CA ALA A 38 5.57 -11.46 -1.66
C ALA A 38 5.09 -11.97 -0.29
N SER A 39 4.45 -13.14 -0.29
CA SER A 39 3.86 -13.76 0.88
C SER A 39 4.93 -13.99 1.94
N HIS A 40 4.92 -13.19 3.01
CA HIS A 40 5.73 -13.34 4.23
C HIS A 40 7.26 -13.18 4.11
N SER A 41 7.79 -12.76 2.96
CA SER A 41 9.24 -12.53 2.79
C SER A 41 9.60 -11.05 2.93
N THR A 42 9.10 -10.38 3.97
CA THR A 42 9.69 -9.10 4.37
C THR A 42 11.00 -9.41 5.07
N SER A 43 12.13 -9.18 4.40
CA SER A 43 13.42 -9.13 5.07
C SER A 43 13.30 -8.12 6.22
N PRO A 44 13.55 -8.52 7.49
CA PRO A 44 13.43 -7.62 8.62
C PRO A 44 14.48 -6.50 8.45
N GLY A 45 14.02 -5.29 8.11
CA GLY A 45 14.91 -4.13 7.93
C GLY A 45 14.48 -3.11 6.89
N SER A 46 13.63 -3.46 5.92
CA SER A 46 13.09 -2.46 4.97
C SER A 46 11.80 -1.84 5.53
N SER A 47 11.94 -0.74 6.27
CA SER A 47 10.78 0.12 6.54
C SER A 47 10.52 0.97 5.29
N PRO A 48 9.32 0.96 4.70
CA PRO A 48 9.02 1.82 3.57
C PRO A 48 9.22 3.28 3.97
N ALA A 49 9.80 4.07 3.06
CA ALA A 49 9.97 5.50 3.29
C ALA A 49 8.60 6.15 3.59
N PRO A 50 8.53 7.13 4.52
CA PRO A 50 7.29 7.83 4.80
C PRO A 50 6.75 8.52 3.54
N TRP A 51 5.46 8.34 3.28
CA TRP A 51 4.79 8.96 2.14
C TRP A 51 4.51 10.44 2.42
N TYR A 52 4.84 11.30 1.44
CA TYR A 52 4.50 12.71 1.45
C TYR A 52 3.68 13.06 0.22
N PRO A 53 2.56 13.80 0.38
CA PRO A 53 1.81 14.27 -0.78
C PRO A 53 2.66 15.26 -1.59
N PRO A 54 2.66 15.18 -2.93
CA PRO A 54 3.39 16.14 -3.74
C PRO A 54 2.77 17.54 -3.59
N VAL A 55 3.64 18.54 -3.46
CA VAL A 55 3.25 19.94 -3.30
C VAL A 55 3.59 20.74 -4.55
N GLY A 56 2.91 21.88 -4.74
CA GLY A 56 3.24 22.81 -5.83
C GLY A 56 2.88 22.35 -7.24
N LEU A 57 2.03 21.32 -7.38
CA LEU A 57 1.69 20.75 -8.70
C LEU A 57 0.77 21.64 -9.56
N GLY A 58 0.12 22.64 -8.97
CA GLY A 58 -0.89 23.44 -9.69
C GLY A 58 -2.13 22.60 -10.09
N PRO A 59 -3.03 23.12 -10.93
CA PRO A 59 -4.20 22.38 -11.40
C PRO A 59 -3.79 21.18 -12.26
N LEU A 60 -4.52 20.08 -12.14
CA LEU A 60 -4.32 18.88 -12.92
C LEU A 60 -4.67 19.14 -14.40
N PRO A 61 -3.73 18.93 -15.35
CA PRO A 61 -4.03 19.04 -16.78
C PRO A 61 -5.05 18.00 -17.24
N ALA A 62 -5.97 18.41 -18.11
CA ALA A 62 -7.02 17.54 -18.64
C ALA A 62 -6.47 16.27 -19.33
N SER A 63 -5.31 16.36 -19.97
CA SER A 63 -4.60 15.24 -20.59
C SER A 63 -4.24 14.13 -19.60
N LEU A 64 -4.06 14.45 -18.32
CA LEU A 64 -3.61 13.52 -17.28
C LEU A 64 -4.75 12.99 -16.40
N VAL A 65 -5.99 13.49 -16.56
CA VAL A 65 -7.13 13.10 -15.72
C VAL A 65 -7.40 11.59 -15.76
N VAL A 66 -7.40 11.00 -16.96
CA VAL A 66 -7.64 9.56 -17.13
C VAL A 66 -6.57 8.72 -16.42
N ARG A 67 -5.30 9.13 -16.53
CA ARG A 67 -4.17 8.47 -15.86
C ARG A 67 -4.28 8.58 -14.34
N ALA A 68 -4.57 9.78 -13.83
CA ALA A 68 -4.72 10.04 -12.41
C ALA A 68 -5.89 9.23 -11.80
N GLN A 69 -7.02 9.14 -12.51
CA GLN A 69 -8.17 8.36 -12.04
C GLN A 69 -7.85 6.86 -12.00
N ALA A 70 -7.24 6.33 -13.07
CA ALA A 70 -6.85 4.92 -13.12
C ALA A 70 -5.85 4.56 -12.01
N LEU A 71 -4.93 5.47 -11.68
CA LEU A 71 -4.02 5.33 -10.56
C LEU A 71 -4.77 5.32 -9.22
N LEU A 72 -5.69 6.26 -9.00
CA LEU A 72 -6.48 6.34 -7.78
C LEU A 72 -7.30 5.06 -7.55
N ASP A 73 -7.95 4.55 -8.59
CA ASP A 73 -8.74 3.32 -8.50
C ASP A 73 -7.87 2.12 -8.07
N ARG A 74 -6.66 2.00 -8.62
CA ARG A 74 -5.69 0.98 -8.20
C ARG A 74 -5.20 1.18 -6.77
N GLN A 75 -4.93 2.42 -6.37
CA GLN A 75 -4.53 2.75 -5.00
C GLN A 75 -5.60 2.32 -3.98
N LEU A 76 -6.88 2.55 -4.29
CA LEU A 76 -7.99 2.13 -3.44
C LEU A 76 -8.12 0.60 -3.34
N ASP A 77 -7.93 -0.14 -4.44
CA ASP A 77 -7.91 -1.61 -4.39
C ASP A 77 -6.76 -2.15 -3.54
N VAL A 78 -5.55 -1.61 -3.72
CA VAL A 78 -4.37 -1.99 -2.93
C VAL A 78 -4.56 -1.67 -1.45
N ALA A 79 -5.13 -0.50 -1.12
CA ALA A 79 -5.44 -0.14 0.25
C ALA A 79 -6.43 -1.12 0.90
N ARG A 80 -7.50 -1.49 0.18
CA ARG A 80 -8.47 -2.50 0.62
C ARG A 80 -7.80 -3.85 0.91
N ARG A 81 -7.02 -4.36 -0.05
CA ARG A 81 -6.30 -5.64 0.08
C ARG A 81 -5.28 -5.63 1.22
N THR A 82 -4.62 -4.50 1.44
CA THR A 82 -3.70 -4.30 2.58
C THR A 82 -4.45 -4.40 3.91
N GLY A 83 -5.61 -3.76 4.02
CA GLY A 83 -6.47 -3.85 5.20
C GLY A 83 -6.94 -5.29 5.49
N GLU A 84 -7.32 -6.03 4.45
CA GLU A 84 -7.70 -7.45 4.54
C GLU A 84 -6.54 -8.32 5.03
N ALA A 85 -5.35 -8.16 4.44
CA ALA A 85 -4.15 -8.88 4.85
C ALA A 85 -3.76 -8.58 6.31
N ALA A 86 -3.83 -7.32 6.72
CA ALA A 86 -3.56 -6.92 8.11
C ALA A 86 -4.57 -7.53 9.10
N ASN A 87 -5.85 -7.58 8.74
CA ASN A 87 -6.88 -8.24 9.54
C ASN A 87 -6.62 -9.75 9.68
N PHE A 88 -6.30 -10.43 8.59
CA PHE A 88 -5.95 -11.85 8.61
C PHE A 88 -4.72 -12.12 9.49
N SER A 89 -3.66 -11.33 9.33
CA SER A 89 -2.44 -11.44 10.14
C SER A 89 -2.71 -11.28 11.63
N ARG A 90 -3.57 -10.33 12.03
CA ARG A 90 -3.97 -10.16 13.45
C ARG A 90 -4.71 -11.37 14.00
N ARG A 91 -5.64 -11.95 13.24
CA ARG A 91 -6.38 -13.16 13.66
C ARG A 91 -5.45 -14.35 13.83
N GLN A 92 -4.51 -14.54 12.92
CA GLN A 92 -3.48 -15.59 13.01
C GLN A 92 -2.59 -15.41 14.25
N ALA A 93 -2.17 -14.18 14.55
CA ALA A 93 -1.37 -13.88 15.73
C ALA A 93 -2.13 -14.22 17.04
N ILE A 94 -3.42 -13.88 17.12
CA ILE A 94 -4.27 -14.22 18.28
C ILE A 94 -4.40 -15.74 18.44
N ALA A 95 -4.68 -16.47 17.36
CA ALA A 95 -4.81 -17.93 17.39
C ALA A 95 -3.49 -18.61 17.79
N ALA A 96 -2.36 -18.15 17.24
CA ALA A 96 -1.03 -18.65 17.59
C ALA A 96 -0.70 -18.42 19.07
N GLN A 97 -1.07 -17.25 19.62
CA GLN A 97 -0.91 -16.97 21.04
C GLN A 97 -1.76 -17.90 21.91
N GLY A 98 -3.01 -18.17 21.51
CA GLY A 98 -3.90 -19.11 22.20
C GLY A 98 -3.36 -20.54 22.25
N MET A 99 -2.70 -21.00 21.18
CA MET A 99 -2.04 -22.32 21.15
C MET A 99 -0.83 -22.40 22.07
N ARG A 100 -0.02 -21.32 22.17
CA ARG A 100 1.12 -21.27 23.10
C ARG A 100 0.71 -21.29 24.57
N SER A 101 -0.45 -20.70 24.89
CA SER A 101 -0.94 -20.61 26.27
C SER A 101 -1.64 -21.88 26.78
N ARG A 102 -1.85 -22.91 25.94
CA ARG A 102 -2.48 -24.17 26.37
C ARG A 102 -1.45 -25.05 27.09
N PRO A 103 -1.58 -25.35 28.39
CA PRO A 103 -0.70 -26.30 29.05
C PRO A 103 -0.85 -27.67 28.36
N PRO A 104 0.24 -28.45 28.25
CA PRO A 104 0.18 -29.78 27.65
C PRO A 104 -0.89 -30.60 28.35
N ALA A 105 -1.78 -31.22 27.58
CA ALA A 105 -2.79 -32.11 28.12
C ALA A 105 -2.07 -33.28 28.80
N VAL A 106 -2.12 -33.33 30.13
CA VAL A 106 -1.54 -34.43 30.90
C VAL A 106 -2.43 -35.65 30.66
N PRO A 107 -1.93 -36.74 30.03
CA PRO A 107 -2.74 -37.92 29.82
C PRO A 107 -3.07 -38.56 31.17
N VAL A 108 -4.37 -38.67 31.46
CA VAL A 108 -4.87 -39.41 32.63
C VAL A 108 -5.15 -40.83 32.17
N TYR A 109 -4.32 -41.78 32.61
CA TYR A 109 -4.56 -43.21 32.42
C TYR A 109 -5.49 -43.69 33.54
N ILE A 110 -6.68 -44.15 33.17
CA ILE A 110 -7.58 -44.87 34.07
C ILE A 110 -7.16 -46.32 33.98
N ASP A 111 -6.63 -46.86 35.08
CA ASP A 111 -6.37 -48.29 35.19
C ASP A 111 -7.73 -48.99 35.35
N ALA A 112 -8.05 -49.87 34.41
CA ALA A 112 -9.30 -50.62 34.38
C ALA A 112 -9.04 -52.02 34.91
N ASP A 113 -8.67 -52.14 36.17
CA ASP A 113 -8.66 -53.41 36.91
C ASP A 113 -9.06 -53.17 38.37
N GLY A 114 -10.17 -53.80 38.77
CA GLY A 114 -10.78 -53.76 40.10
C GLY A 114 -12.11 -54.49 40.15
#